data_AF-A0A3Q9F0A5-F1
#
_entry.id   AF-A0A3Q9F0A5-F1
#
_cell.length_a   1.000
_cell.length_b   1.000
_cell.length_c   1.000
_cell.angle_alpha   90.00
_cell.angle_beta   90.00
_cell.angle_gamma   90.00
#
_symmetry.space_group_name_H-M   'P 1'
#
loop_
_entity.id
_entity.type
_entity.pdbx_description
1 polymer ?
#
loop_
_entity_poly.entity_id
_entity_poly.type
_entity_poly.pdbx_seq_one_letter_code
_entity_poly.pdbx_strand_id
1 'polypeptide(L)' 'MNKTTMAEPVHVGLPEAEPVPVDGCDVCGALAREREQARRDGDLSKVTDLNVEMRTHQAAER' A
#
# COMPACT_ATOMS: atom_id res chain seq x y z
N MET A 1 -11.07 -34.70 -23.23
CA MET A 1 -10.36 -33.44 -23.54
C MET A 1 -11.04 -32.29 -22.81
N ASN A 2 -10.35 -31.59 -21.92
CA ASN A 2 -10.79 -30.34 -21.30
C ASN A 2 -10.43 -29.16 -22.23
N LYS A 3 -11.44 -28.39 -22.60
CA LYS A 3 -11.34 -27.24 -23.52
C LYS A 3 -11.02 -25.99 -22.69
N THR A 4 -9.82 -25.43 -22.83
CA THR A 4 -9.47 -24.14 -22.22
C THR A 4 -9.96 -23.01 -23.12
N THR A 5 -10.98 -22.28 -22.68
CA THR A 5 -11.46 -21.06 -23.34
C THR A 5 -10.92 -19.86 -22.57
N MET A 6 -10.47 -18.82 -23.29
CA MET A 6 -10.01 -17.58 -22.66
C MET A 6 -11.18 -16.92 -21.93
N ALA A 7 -10.98 -16.64 -20.64
CA ALA A 7 -11.94 -15.86 -19.86
C ALA A 7 -11.95 -14.40 -20.33
N GLU A 8 -13.04 -13.69 -20.05
CA GLU A 8 -13.12 -12.25 -20.27
C GLU A 8 -12.04 -11.51 -19.46
N PRO A 9 -11.59 -10.32 -19.92
CA PRO A 9 -10.59 -9.53 -19.20
C PRO A 9 -11.04 -9.19 -17.78
N VAL A 10 -10.13 -9.31 -16.82
CA VAL A 10 -10.36 -8.83 -15.45
C VAL A 10 -10.26 -7.31 -15.44
N HIS A 11 -11.31 -6.65 -14.95
CA HIS A 11 -11.31 -5.22 -14.72
C HIS A 11 -10.74 -4.94 -13.32
N VAL A 12 -9.58 -4.29 -13.26
CA VAL A 12 -8.97 -3.80 -12.03
C VAL A 12 -9.15 -2.29 -11.92
N GLY A 13 -9.54 -1.83 -10.73
CA GLY A 13 -9.68 -0.41 -10.42
C GLY A 13 -8.34 0.30 -10.30
N LEU A 14 -8.39 1.64 -10.17
CA LEU A 14 -7.20 2.43 -9.84
C LEU A 14 -6.73 2.12 -8.41
N PRO A 15 -5.42 2.17 -8.15
CA PRO A 15 -4.90 2.07 -6.79
C PRO A 15 -5.50 3.14 -5.88
N GLU A 16 -5.73 2.79 -4.62
CA GLU A 16 -6.10 3.75 -3.60
C GLU A 16 -5.00 4.80 -3.41
N ALA A 17 -5.40 6.00 -3.01
CA ALA A 17 -4.47 7.05 -2.62
C ALA A 17 -3.55 6.58 -1.47
N GLU A 18 -2.34 7.13 -1.42
CA GLU A 18 -1.40 6.85 -0.32
C GLU A 18 -2.04 7.23 1.03
N PRO A 19 -1.92 6.37 2.06
CA PRO A 19 -2.47 6.66 3.39
C PRO A 19 -1.74 7.85 4.02
N VAL A 20 -2.53 8.67 4.73
CA VAL A 20 -2.06 9.81 5.50
C VAL A 20 -1.79 9.35 6.94
N PRO A 21 -0.64 9.70 7.54
CA PRO A 21 -0.37 9.36 8.93
C PRO A 21 -1.38 10.04 9.87
N VAL A 22 -1.80 9.32 10.93
CA VAL A 22 -2.66 9.90 11.97
C VAL A 22 -1.83 10.85 12.83
N ASP A 23 -2.36 12.06 13.08
CA ASP A 23 -1.69 13.07 13.90
C ASP A 23 -1.42 12.54 15.32
N GLY A 24 -0.19 12.69 15.79
CA GLY A 24 0.25 12.24 17.11
C GLY A 24 0.45 10.72 17.24
N CYS A 25 0.25 9.93 16.19
CA CYS A 25 0.56 8.51 16.20
C CYS A 25 2.04 8.26 15.85
N ASP A 26 2.80 7.76 16.82
CA ASP A 26 4.24 7.51 16.66
C ASP A 26 4.54 6.49 15.54
N VAL A 27 3.73 5.42 15.43
CA VAL A 27 3.88 4.37 14.41
C VAL A 27 3.62 4.94 13.02
N CYS A 28 2.50 5.66 12.82
CA CYS A 28 2.20 6.33 11.56
C CYS A 28 3.32 7.31 11.16
N GLY A 29 3.84 8.08 12.12
CA GLY A 29 4.94 9.00 11.89
C GLY A 29 6.24 8.30 11.48
N ALA A 30 6.55 7.14 12.07
CA ALA A 30 7.71 6.33 11.68
C ALA A 30 7.57 5.79 10.26
N LEU A 31 6.43 5.17 9.94
CA LEU A 31 6.15 4.61 8.62
C LEU A 31 6.19 5.70 7.53
N ALA A 32 5.66 6.90 7.80
CA ALA A 32 5.71 8.02 6.87
C ALA A 32 7.15 8.48 6.56
N ARG A 33 8.01 8.55 7.58
CA ARG A 33 9.43 8.90 7.41
C ARG A 33 10.18 7.84 6.61
N GLU A 34 9.95 6.56 6.90
CA GLU A 34 10.58 5.47 6.16
C GLU A 34 10.11 5.43 4.70
N ARG A 35 8.82 5.71 4.46
CA ARG A 35 8.25 5.77 3.10
C ARG A 35 8.88 6.87 2.27
N GLU A 36 9.08 8.05 2.86
CA GLU A 36 9.77 9.16 2.21
C GLU A 36 11.23 8.81 1.87
N GLN A 37 11.92 8.11 2.79
CA GLN A 37 13.28 7.64 2.52
C GLN A 37 13.32 6.62 1.38
N ALA A 38 12.45 5.60 1.40
CA ALA A 38 12.33 4.62 0.33
C ALA A 38 12.05 5.28 -1.03
N ARG A 39 11.23 6.33 -1.05
CA ARG A 39 10.95 7.11 -2.26
C ARG A 39 12.18 7.84 -2.79
N ARG A 40 13.01 8.42 -1.90
CA ARG A 40 14.29 9.07 -2.27
C ARG A 40 15.29 8.07 -2.83
N ASP A 41 15.29 6.85 -2.31
CA ASP A 41 16.18 5.77 -2.75
C ASP A 41 15.66 5.07 -4.03
N GLY A 42 14.45 5.41 -4.50
CA GLY A 42 13.82 4.82 -5.68
C GLY A 42 13.18 3.44 -5.44
N ASP A 43 13.09 2.99 -4.19
CA ASP A 43 12.50 1.72 -3.80
C ASP A 43 10.96 1.82 -3.71
N LEU A 44 10.31 1.84 -4.86
CA LEU A 44 8.85 1.94 -4.96
C LEU A 44 8.11 0.68 -4.49
N SER A 45 8.79 -0.48 -4.44
CA SER A 45 8.24 -1.68 -3.82
C SER A 45 8.05 -1.43 -2.33
N LYS A 46 9.10 -0.98 -1.66
CA LYS A 46 9.07 -0.67 -0.23
C LYS A 46 8.08 0.46 0.10
N VAL A 47 7.94 1.47 -0.77
CA VAL A 47 6.89 2.50 -0.61
C VAL A 47 5.49 1.86 -0.57
N THR A 48 5.24 0.87 -1.41
CA THR A 48 3.95 0.18 -1.46
C THR A 48 3.72 -0.67 -0.21
N ASP A 49 4.74 -1.39 0.26
CA ASP A 49 4.66 -2.20 1.48
C ASP A 49 4.36 -1.33 2.70
N LEU A 50 5.04 -0.17 2.82
CA LEU A 50 4.80 0.78 3.91
C LEU A 50 3.39 1.40 3.86
N ASN A 51 2.82 1.57 2.66
CA ASN A 51 1.42 1.99 2.52
C ASN A 51 0.45 0.92 3.02
N VAL A 52 0.71 -0.35 2.73
CA VAL A 52 -0.10 -1.46 3.23
C VAL A 52 0.00 -1.55 4.74
N GLU A 53 1.21 -1.49 5.29
CA GLU A 53 1.45 -1.55 6.74
C GLU A 53 0.74 -0.42 7.50
N MET A 54 0.81 0.81 6.97
CA MET A 54 0.11 1.95 7.57
C MET A 54 -1.42 1.76 7.57
N ARG A 55 -2.00 1.26 6.48
CA ARG A 55 -3.45 0.94 6.43
C ARG A 55 -3.82 -0.15 7.42
N THR A 56 -3.01 -1.20 7.53
CA THR A 56 -3.23 -2.29 8.49
C THR A 56 -3.21 -1.78 9.92
N HIS A 57 -2.22 -0.95 10.27
CA HIS A 57 -2.15 -0.32 11.59
C HIS A 57 -3.38 0.55 11.89
N GLN A 58 -3.77 1.41 10.94
CA GLN A 58 -4.95 2.28 11.08
C GLN A 58 -6.26 1.49 11.20
N ALA A 59 -6.34 0.30 10.59
CA ALA A 59 -7.49 -0.58 10.72
C ALA A 59 -7.54 -1.34 12.06
N ALA A 60 -6.38 -1.67 12.62
CA ALA A 60 -6.25 -2.40 13.88
C ALA A 60 -6.50 -1.51 15.11
N GLU A 61 -6.07 -0.25 15.07
CA GLU A 61 -6.20 0.72 16.16
C GLU A 61 -7.51 1.56 16.07
N ARG A 62 -8.55 1.02 15.43
CA ARG A 62 -9.86 1.67 15.33
C ARG A 62 -10.67 1.63 16.62
#